data_AF-A0A941UCQ4-F1
#
_entry.id   AF-A0A941UCQ4-F1
#
_cell.length_a   1.000
_cell.length_b   1.000
_cell.length_c   1.000
_cell.angle_alpha   90.00
_cell.angle_beta   90.00
_cell.angle_gamma   90.00
#
_symmetry.space_group_name_H-M   'P 1'
#
loop_
_entity.id
_entity.type
_entity.pdbx_description
1 polymer ?
#
loop_
_entity_poly.entity_id
_entity_poly.type
_entity_poly.pdbx_seq_one_letter_code
_entity_poly.pdbx_strand_id
1 'polypeptide(L)'
;MFVTGKSGDGGIDGVGILQVNPFVSFNILFQCKRYQGAVTPSQIRDFRGAMMGRADKGIMITTGTFTLDAKKEARRDGVPPIELVDGEALIQMFERLELGLIPRTTYDVDDKFFDDFKK
;
A
#
# COMPACT_ATOMS: atom_id res chain seq x y z
N MET A 1 -0.39 -9.07 14.95
CA MET A 1 0.05 -7.71 14.54
C MET A 1 -0.14 -6.81 15.74
N PHE A 2 0.88 -6.09 16.16
CA PHE A 2 0.79 -5.15 17.27
C PHE A 2 1.20 -3.77 16.77
N VAL A 3 0.38 -2.75 17.03
CA VAL A 3 0.63 -1.36 16.61
C VAL A 3 1.53 -0.72 17.66
N THR A 4 2.70 -0.24 17.23
CA THR A 4 3.63 0.48 18.11
C THR A 4 3.25 1.96 18.12
N GLY A 5 2.26 2.31 18.96
CA GLY A 5 1.82 3.69 19.11
C GLY A 5 2.78 4.52 19.95
N LYS A 6 4.00 4.82 19.46
CA LYS A 6 4.86 5.87 20.05
C LYS A 6 5.73 6.52 18.97
N SER A 7 5.49 7.81 18.72
CA SER A 7 6.40 8.67 17.96
C SER A 7 7.78 8.67 18.63
N GLY A 8 8.79 8.14 17.94
CA GLY A 8 10.17 8.06 18.43
C GLY A 8 11.06 7.02 17.74
N ASP A 9 10.48 5.97 17.15
CA ASP A 9 11.22 4.80 16.62
C ASP A 9 11.67 4.92 15.14
N GLY A 10 12.01 6.12 14.67
CA GLY A 10 12.41 6.31 13.27
C GLY A 10 11.24 6.23 12.26
N GLY A 11 10.01 6.35 12.76
CA GLY A 11 8.79 6.41 11.95
C GLY A 11 8.14 5.06 11.62
N ILE A 12 8.51 3.98 12.30
CA ILE A 12 7.79 2.70 12.19
C ILE A 12 6.41 2.83 12.88
N ASP A 13 5.35 2.49 12.15
CA ASP A 13 3.98 2.56 12.66
C ASP A 13 3.47 1.21 13.16
N GLY A 14 4.16 0.11 12.81
CA GLY A 14 3.99 -1.15 13.52
C GLY A 14 4.80 -2.32 12.98
N VAL A 15 4.61 -3.45 13.66
CA VAL A 15 5.34 -4.69 13.42
C VAL A 15 4.36 -5.85 13.23
N GLY A 16 4.65 -6.69 12.25
CA GLY A 16 3.91 -7.91 11.95
C GLY A 16 4.85 -9.09 11.82
N ILE A 17 4.34 -10.28 12.12
CA ILE A 17 4.99 -11.54 11.78
C ILE A 17 4.06 -12.21 10.76
N LEU A 18 4.54 -12.41 9.54
CA LEU A 18 3.82 -13.15 8.52
C LEU A 18 4.30 -14.60 8.56
N GLN A 19 3.45 -15.48 9.09
CA GLN A 19 3.70 -16.91 9.07
C GLN A 19 3.19 -17.49 7.75
N VAL A 20 4.10 -17.98 6.91
CA VAL A 20 3.75 -18.62 5.62
C VAL A 20 3.33 -20.07 5.85
N ASN A 21 3.97 -20.74 6.81
CA ASN A 21 3.65 -22.10 7.23
C ASN A 21 4.15 -22.35 8.67
N PRO A 22 3.92 -23.53 9.28
CA PRO A 22 4.34 -23.82 10.66
C PRO A 22 5.82 -23.61 10.98
N PHE A 23 6.70 -23.56 9.97
CA PHE A 23 8.15 -23.49 10.14
C PHE A 23 8.78 -22.21 9.57
N VAL A 24 8.03 -21.42 8.80
CA VAL A 24 8.54 -20.25 8.08
C VAL A 24 7.72 -19.01 8.43
N SER A 25 8.40 -18.02 9.02
CA SER A 25 7.85 -16.72 9.37
C SER A 25 8.76 -15.59 8.92
N PHE A 26 8.18 -14.47 8.53
CA PHE A 26 8.88 -13.24 8.17
C PHE A 26 8.50 -12.11 9.11
N ASN A 27 9.50 -11.39 9.60
CA ASN A 27 9.30 -10.14 10.32
C ASN A 27 9.03 -9.02 9.31
N ILE A 28 7.89 -8.36 9.47
CA ILE A 28 7.44 -7.27 8.62
C ILE A 28 7.35 -6.01 9.44
N LEU A 29 7.92 -4.92 8.93
CA LEU A 29 7.67 -3.58 9.45
C LEU A 29 6.82 -2.81 8.46
N PHE A 30 5.94 -1.96 8.98
CA PHE A 30 5.17 -1.05 8.14
C PHE A 30 5.24 0.38 8.64
N GLN A 31 5.17 1.30 7.69
CA GLN A 31 5.09 2.73 7.92
C GLN A 31 3.96 3.31 7.08
N CYS A 32 3.14 4.15 7.69
CA CYS A 32 2.00 4.83 7.11
C CYS A 32 2.28 6.34 7.10
N LYS A 33 2.25 6.94 5.91
CA LYS A 33 2.46 8.37 5.72
C LYS A 33 1.19 9.02 5.18
N ARG A 34 0.55 9.88 5.98
CA ARG A 34 -0.56 10.73 5.52
C ARG A 34 -0.01 11.92 4.75
N TYR A 35 0.00 11.86 3.41
CA TYR A 35 0.58 12.88 2.55
C TYR A 35 -0.44 13.40 1.52
N GLN A 36 -0.35 14.70 1.21
CA GLN A 36 -0.99 15.32 0.04
C GLN A 36 -0.07 15.34 -1.21
N GLY A 37 1.16 14.81 -1.12
CA GLY A 37 2.16 14.84 -2.19
C GLY A 37 2.85 13.48 -2.43
N ALA A 38 3.90 13.48 -3.25
CA ALA A 38 4.63 12.27 -3.61
C ALA A 38 5.72 11.90 -2.59
N VAL A 39 5.83 10.62 -2.26
CA VAL A 39 6.90 10.06 -1.42
C VAL A 39 8.20 9.98 -2.22
N THR A 40 9.29 10.45 -1.61
CA THR A 40 10.61 10.61 -2.24
C THR A 40 11.56 9.44 -1.90
N PRO A 41 12.67 9.28 -2.64
CA PRO A 41 13.66 8.23 -2.36
C PRO A 41 14.31 8.36 -0.98
N SER A 42 14.43 9.58 -0.44
CA SER A 42 15.02 9.78 0.89
C SER A 42 14.17 9.09 1.97
N GLN A 43 12.85 9.23 1.89
CA GLN A 43 11.93 8.61 2.83
C GLN A 43 11.99 7.08 2.77
N ILE A 44 12.17 6.51 1.57
CA ILE A 44 12.38 5.07 1.40
C ILE A 44 13.70 4.63 2.05
N ARG A 45 14.78 5.40 1.89
CA ARG A 45 16.08 5.11 2.54
C ARG A 45 16.01 5.23 4.06
N ASP A 46 15.31 6.23 4.57
CA ASP A 46 15.14 6.43 6.01
C ASP A 46 14.39 5.25 6.62
N PHE A 47 13.29 4.83 5.99
CA PHE A 47 12.54 3.65 6.40
C PHE A 47 13.37 2.37 6.30
N ARG A 48 14.13 2.21 5.22
CA ARG A 48 15.07 1.09 5.04
C ARG A 48 16.08 1.03 6.18
N GLY A 49 16.64 2.17 6.58
CA GLY A 49 17.56 2.29 7.71
C GLY A 49 16.91 1.81 9.01
N ALA A 50 15.65 2.19 9.25
CA ALA A 50 14.90 1.73 10.41
C ALA A 50 14.59 0.22 10.39
N MET A 51 14.53 -0.40 9.21
CA MET A 51 14.31 -1.85 9.04
C MET A 51 15.56 -2.71 9.23
N MET A 52 16.77 -2.15 9.05
CA MET A 52 18.01 -2.92 9.05
C MET A 52 18.17 -3.73 10.33
N GLY A 53 18.29 -5.06 10.19
CA GLY A 53 18.44 -6.00 11.31
C GLY A 53 17.18 -6.21 12.15
N ARG A 54 16.03 -5.65 11.75
CA ARG A 54 14.75 -5.74 12.47
C ARG A 54 13.63 -6.41 11.66
N ALA A 55 13.73 -6.40 10.33
CA ALA A 55 12.70 -6.92 9.45
C ALA A 55 13.27 -7.58 8.20
N ASP A 56 12.57 -8.61 7.73
CA ASP A 56 12.85 -9.28 6.46
C ASP A 56 12.19 -8.54 5.28
N LYS A 57 11.07 -7.84 5.55
CA LYS A 57 10.34 -7.05 4.55
C LYS A 57 9.75 -5.77 5.15
N GLY A 58 9.68 -4.73 4.34
CA GLY A 58 9.03 -3.46 4.67
C GLY A 58 7.75 -3.26 3.88
N ILE A 59 6.78 -2.54 4.45
CA ILE A 59 5.61 -2.04 3.73
C ILE A 59 5.47 -0.55 4.00
N MET A 60 5.53 0.27 2.95
CA MET A 60 5.25 1.70 3.04
C MET A 60 3.88 1.99 2.43
N ILE A 61 3.00 2.56 3.24
CA ILE A 61 1.62 2.90 2.89
C ILE A 61 1.50 4.42 2.85
N THR A 62 0.91 4.96 1.79
CA THR A 62 0.62 6.40 1.66
C THR A 62 -0.73 6.63 1.00
N THR A 63 -1.40 7.72 1.38
CA THR A 63 -2.59 8.22 0.67
C THR A 63 -2.23 9.03 -0.58
N GLY A 64 -0.95 9.37 -0.76
CA GLY A 64 -0.43 10.07 -1.94
C GLY A 64 0.10 9.11 -2.99
N THR A 65 1.19 9.50 -3.67
CA THR A 65 1.87 8.71 -4.71
C THR A 65 3.33 8.47 -4.35
N PHE A 66 4.03 7.61 -5.11
CA PHE A 66 5.49 7.44 -5.03
C PHE A 66 6.17 7.97 -6.29
N THR A 67 7.27 8.70 -6.14
CA THR A 67 8.08 9.09 -7.30
C THR A 67 8.72 7.87 -7.96
N LEU A 68 9.10 8.00 -9.24
CA LEU A 68 9.76 6.92 -9.97
C LEU A 68 11.05 6.47 -9.27
N ASP A 69 11.82 7.42 -8.75
CA ASP A 69 13.05 7.12 -8.02
C ASP A 69 12.78 6.46 -6.67
N ALA A 70 11.65 6.78 -6.01
CA ALA A 70 11.25 6.10 -4.78
C ALA A 70 10.89 4.63 -5.07
N LYS A 71 10.19 4.37 -6.18
CA LYS A 71 9.88 3.01 -6.66
C LYS A 71 11.15 2.21 -6.97
N LYS A 72 12.15 2.84 -7.60
CA LYS A 72 13.47 2.23 -7.85
C LYS A 72 14.23 1.95 -6.56
N GLU A 73 14.29 2.91 -5.64
CA GLU A 73 14.96 2.75 -4.34
C GLU A 73 14.34 1.62 -3.53
N ALA A 74 13.01 1.46 -3.56
CA ALA A 74 12.30 0.42 -2.81
C ALA A 74 12.68 -1.01 -3.24
N ARG A 75 12.99 -1.18 -4.54
CA ARG A 75 13.37 -2.45 -5.18
C ARG A 75 14.87 -2.59 -5.44
N ARG A 76 15.70 -1.75 -4.79
CA ARG A 76 17.14 -1.77 -4.98
C ARG A 76 17.73 -3.14 -4.61
N ASP A 77 18.62 -3.64 -5.45
CA ASP A 77 19.30 -4.93 -5.21
C ASP A 77 20.19 -4.87 -3.96
N GLY A 78 20.33 -6.01 -3.29
CA GLY A 78 21.20 -6.20 -2.13
C GLY A 78 20.66 -5.61 -0.81
N VAL A 79 19.38 -5.19 -0.77
CA VAL A 79 18.72 -4.71 0.45
C VAL A 79 17.32 -5.30 0.61
N PRO A 80 16.79 -5.42 1.85
CA PRO A 80 15.45 -5.99 2.08
C PRO A 80 14.37 -5.24 1.29
N PRO A 81 13.49 -5.92 0.54
CA PRO A 81 12.51 -5.22 -0.30
C PRO A 81 11.50 -4.42 0.53
N ILE A 82 11.09 -3.27 -0.01
CA ILE A 82 10.01 -2.45 0.55
C ILE A 82 8.83 -2.48 -0.43
N GLU A 83 7.71 -3.01 0.03
CA GLU A 83 6.44 -2.96 -0.70
C GLU A 83 5.88 -1.54 -0.63
N LEU A 84 5.38 -1.03 -1.75
CA LEU A 84 4.82 0.31 -1.84
C LEU A 84 3.32 0.21 -2.09
N VAL A 85 2.54 0.79 -1.21
CA VAL A 85 1.08 0.83 -1.29
C VAL A 85 0.65 2.29 -1.32
N ASP A 86 0.25 2.77 -2.50
CA ASP A 86 -0.23 4.13 -2.70
C ASP A 86 -1.76 4.22 -2.62
N GLY A 87 -2.30 5.43 -2.75
CA GLY A 87 -3.73 5.67 -2.66
C GLY A 87 -4.54 4.88 -3.69
N GLU A 88 -4.01 4.71 -4.90
CA GLU A 88 -4.67 3.95 -5.96
C GLU A 88 -4.70 2.45 -5.62
N ALA A 89 -3.58 1.89 -5.16
CA ALA A 89 -3.54 0.50 -4.69
C ALA A 89 -4.49 0.26 -3.49
N LEU A 90 -4.60 1.23 -2.57
CA LEU A 90 -5.56 1.15 -1.46
C LEU A 90 -7.01 1.13 -1.95
N ILE A 91 -7.36 1.99 -2.91
CA ILE A 91 -8.71 2.02 -3.50
C ILE A 91 -9.03 0.68 -4.17
N GLN A 92 -8.13 0.16 -5.00
CA GLN A 92 -8.31 -1.14 -5.64
C GLN A 92 -8.49 -2.27 -4.61
N MET A 93 -7.76 -2.22 -3.49
CA MET A 93 -7.94 -3.18 -2.40
C MET A 93 -9.29 -3.02 -1.72
N PHE A 94 -9.76 -1.78 -1.50
CA PHE A 94 -11.07 -1.52 -0.91
C PHE A 94 -12.20 -1.98 -1.82
N GLU A 95 -12.09 -1.76 -3.13
CA GLU A 95 -13.06 -2.24 -4.13
C GLU A 95 -13.13 -3.75 -4.14
N ARG A 96 -11.98 -4.43 -4.26
CA ARG A 96 -11.92 -5.89 -4.31
C ARG A 96 -12.43 -6.57 -3.04
N LEU A 97 -12.22 -5.95 -1.89
CA LEU A 97 -12.62 -6.51 -0.59
C LEU A 97 -13.97 -5.97 -0.10
N GLU A 98 -14.61 -5.09 -0.87
CA GLU A 98 -15.84 -4.36 -0.49
C GLU A 98 -15.70 -3.67 0.89
N LEU A 99 -14.48 -3.20 1.20
CA LEU A 99 -14.16 -2.58 2.48
C LEU A 99 -14.57 -1.11 2.47
N GLY A 100 -15.67 -0.79 3.14
CA GLY A 100 -16.15 0.59 3.29
C GLY A 100 -16.69 1.21 2.00
N LEU A 101 -16.91 0.41 0.96
CA LEU A 101 -17.50 0.81 -0.31
C LEU A 101 -18.84 0.11 -0.50
N ILE A 102 -19.78 0.79 -1.16
CA ILE A 102 -21.08 0.21 -1.53
C ILE A 102 -21.09 0.11 -3.06
N PRO A 103 -21.04 -1.10 -3.65
CA PRO A 103 -21.06 -1.25 -5.09
C PRO A 103 -22.39 -0.72 -5.64
N ARG A 104 -22.31 0.09 -6.70
CA ARG A 104 -23.45 0.64 -7.42
C ARG A 104 -23.34 0.26 -8.88
N THR A 105 -24.26 -0.56 -9.36
CA THR A 105 -24.38 -0.84 -10.79
C THR A 105 -25.07 0.32 -11.49
N THR A 106 -24.41 0.95 -12.45
CA THR A 106 -24.99 2.00 -13.31
C THR A 106 -25.12 1.47 -14.73
N TYR A 107 -26.22 1.82 -15.40
CA TYR A 107 -26.47 1.46 -16.79
C TYR A 107 -26.70 2.75 -17.58
N ASP A 108 -26.08 2.84 -18.74
CA ASP A 108 -26.44 3.84 -19.74
C ASP A 108 -27.62 3.34 -20.56
N VAL A 109 -28.45 4.28 -21.01
CA VAL A 109 -29.59 3.96 -21.85
C VAL A 109 -29.10 3.72 -23.28
N ASP A 110 -29.39 2.54 -23.82
CA ASP A 110 -29.20 2.27 -25.26
C ASP A 110 -30.41 2.82 -26.02
N ASP A 111 -30.36 4.10 -26.36
CA ASP A 111 -31.44 4.77 -27.09
C ASP A 111 -31.75 4.09 -28.43
N LYS A 112 -30.75 3.47 -29.08
CA LYS A 112 -30.93 2.80 -30.38
C LYS A 112 -31.71 1.51 -30.25
N PHE A 113 -31.50 0.75 -29.18
CA PHE A 113 -32.33 -0.43 -28.88
C PHE A 113 -33.82 -0.06 -28.80
N PHE A 114 -34.15 1.14 -28.29
CA PHE A 114 -35.53 1.60 -28.14
C PHE A 114 -36.11 2.26 -29.39
N ASP A 115 -35.33 2.52 -30.44
CA ASP A 115 -35.82 3.14 -31.67
C ASP A 115 -36.81 2.23 -32.42
N ASP A 116 -36.59 0.91 -32.43
CA ASP A 116 -37.49 -0.08 -33.06
C ASP A 116 -38.87 -0.20 -32.36
N PHE A 117 -39.02 0.38 -31.16
CA PHE A 117 -40.25 0.36 -30.36
C PHE A 117 -41.01 1.69 -30.40
N LYS A 118 -40.47 2.72 -31.06
CA LYS A 118 -41.14 4.00 -31.30
C LYS A 118 -41.99 3.87 -32.58
N LYS A 119 -43.27 3.53 -32.41
CA LYS A 119 -44.28 3.53 -33.49
C LYS A 119 -44.52 4.92 -34.07
#